data_AF-A0A6A7LDU9-F1
#
_entry.id   AF-A0A6A7LDU9-F1
#
_cell.length_a   1.000
_cell.length_b   1.000
_cell.length_c   1.000
_cell.angle_alpha   90.00
_cell.angle_beta   90.00
_cell.angle_gamma   90.00
#
_symmetry.space_group_name_H-M   'P 1'
#
loop_
_entity.id
_entity.type
_entity.pdbx_description
1 polymer ?
#
loop_
_entity_poly.entity_id
_entity_poly.type
_entity_poly.pdbx_seq_one_letter_code
_entity_poly.pdbx_strand_id
1 'polypeptide(L)'
;MTQNSFPLTKWHEEHMEKLIIRYVTGLPADASNWQKRMNKKYGKQLNIIKNIKYDIKHGANKSQVSALFSRIRQESFFHYLQINKESMDRLDNLERELHKSQHIDSLRRDIGIVIATK
;
A
#
# COMPACT_ATOMS: atom_id res chain seq x y z
N MET A 1 16.01 -29.10 -2.48
CA MET A 1 15.44 -28.20 -1.46
C MET A 1 14.22 -27.52 -2.09
N THR A 2 13.04 -28.05 -1.82
CA THR A 2 11.77 -27.48 -2.31
C THR A 2 11.53 -26.16 -1.59
N GLN A 3 11.47 -25.05 -2.32
CA GLN A 3 11.05 -23.77 -1.75
C GLN A 3 9.61 -23.91 -1.23
N ASN A 4 9.38 -23.53 0.03
CA ASN A 4 8.05 -23.40 0.64
C ASN A 4 7.22 -22.38 -0.16
N SER A 5 6.41 -22.86 -1.08
CA SER A 5 5.63 -22.00 -1.98
C SER A 5 4.25 -21.61 -1.45
N PHE A 6 3.82 -22.03 -0.24
CA PHE A 6 2.60 -21.55 0.43
C PHE A 6 2.73 -21.61 1.97
N PRO A 7 2.19 -20.65 2.77
CA PRO A 7 1.19 -19.61 2.46
C PRO A 7 1.74 -18.17 2.55
N LEU A 8 2.94 -17.89 2.04
CA LEU A 8 3.52 -16.54 2.09
C LEU A 8 2.73 -15.53 1.25
N THR A 9 2.19 -15.93 0.09
CA THR A 9 1.37 -15.05 -0.74
C THR A 9 0.17 -14.51 0.01
N LYS A 10 -0.64 -15.39 0.63
CA LYS A 10 -1.80 -14.97 1.42
C LYS A 10 -1.41 -14.05 2.58
N TRP A 11 -0.28 -14.33 3.21
CA TRP A 11 0.26 -13.44 4.25
C TRP A 11 0.60 -12.04 3.69
N HIS A 12 1.26 -11.97 2.54
CA HIS A 12 1.58 -10.69 1.89
C HIS A 12 0.32 -9.93 1.46
N GLU A 13 -0.71 -10.63 0.98
CA GLU A 13 -2.01 -10.03 0.64
C GLU A 13 -2.68 -9.44 1.88
N GLU A 14 -2.85 -10.24 2.94
CA GLU A 14 -3.46 -9.77 4.19
C GLU A 14 -2.65 -8.65 4.85
N HIS A 15 -1.32 -8.73 4.81
CA HIS A 15 -0.43 -7.71 5.37
C HIS A 15 -0.60 -6.38 4.62
N MET A 16 -0.64 -6.44 3.29
CA MET A 16 -0.84 -5.30 2.42
C MET A 16 -2.19 -4.61 2.67
N GLU A 17 -3.28 -5.38 2.77
CA GLU A 17 -4.60 -4.84 3.09
C GLU A 17 -4.62 -4.14 4.46
N LYS A 18 -4.13 -4.82 5.51
CA LYS A 18 -4.05 -4.25 6.87
C LYS A 18 -3.24 -2.96 6.90
N LEU A 19 -2.14 -2.92 6.14
CA LEU A 19 -1.25 -1.79 6.07
C LEU A 19 -1.92 -0.57 5.39
N ILE A 20 -2.67 -0.79 4.32
CA ILE A 20 -3.48 0.25 3.65
C ILE A 20 -4.55 0.77 4.59
N ILE A 21 -5.37 -0.12 5.19
CA ILE A 21 -6.44 0.28 6.10
C ILE A 21 -5.91 1.07 7.29
N ARG A 22 -4.79 0.64 7.89
CA ARG A 22 -4.14 1.37 8.98
C ARG A 22 -3.72 2.78 8.56
N TYR A 23 -3.13 2.92 7.37
CA TYR A 23 -2.68 4.22 6.87
C TYR A 23 -3.86 5.17 6.58
N VAL A 24 -4.93 4.65 5.99
CA VAL A 24 -6.14 5.42 5.66
C VAL A 24 -6.92 5.81 6.91
N THR A 25 -7.01 4.91 7.89
CA THR A 25 -7.61 5.21 9.20
C THR A 25 -6.80 6.28 9.92
N GLY A 26 -5.49 6.08 10.01
CA GLY A 26 -4.58 7.03 10.65
C GLY A 26 -4.50 6.88 12.14
N LEU A 27 -3.94 7.91 12.75
CA LEU A 27 -3.76 7.95 14.19
C LEU A 27 -4.98 8.61 14.83
N PRO A 28 -5.65 7.95 15.79
CA PRO A 28 -6.78 8.57 16.47
C PRO A 28 -6.31 9.73 17.36
N ALA A 29 -7.20 10.68 17.65
CA ALA A 29 -6.87 11.91 18.37
C ALA A 29 -6.36 11.63 19.80
N ASP A 30 -6.87 10.59 20.43
CA ASP A 30 -6.54 10.12 21.77
C ASP A 30 -5.33 9.15 21.81
N ALA A 31 -4.60 9.00 20.70
CA ALA A 31 -3.49 8.06 20.62
C ALA A 31 -2.40 8.33 21.68
N SER A 32 -1.95 7.23 22.29
CA SER A 32 -0.85 7.22 23.24
C SER A 32 0.48 7.68 22.62
N ASN A 33 1.41 8.11 23.47
CA ASN A 33 2.75 8.50 23.04
C ASN A 33 3.49 7.38 22.28
N TRP A 34 3.25 6.11 22.64
CA TRP A 34 3.83 4.98 21.94
C TRP A 34 3.26 4.83 20.53
N GLN A 35 1.94 4.93 20.36
CA GLN A 35 1.30 4.88 19.05
C GLN A 35 1.75 6.06 18.16
N LYS A 36 1.87 7.27 18.71
CA LYS A 36 2.45 8.44 18.03
C LYS A 36 3.87 8.17 17.53
N ARG A 37 4.74 7.56 18.35
CA ARG A 37 6.10 7.17 17.94
C ARG A 37 6.11 6.10 16.85
N MET A 38 5.28 5.08 16.97
CA MET A 38 5.16 4.02 15.97
C MET A 38 4.67 4.58 14.64
N ASN A 39 3.67 5.46 14.65
CA ASN A 39 3.17 6.11 13.45
C ASN A 39 4.25 7.01 12.79
N LYS A 40 5.02 7.76 13.59
CA LYS A 40 6.14 8.56 13.07
C LYS A 40 7.20 7.69 12.38
N LYS A 41 7.46 6.48 12.89
CA LYS A 41 8.47 5.56 12.35
C LYS A 41 7.95 4.76 11.15
N TYR A 42 6.73 4.23 11.19
CA TYR A 42 6.22 3.24 10.23
C TYR A 42 5.01 3.70 9.41
N GLY A 43 4.29 4.73 9.86
CA GLY A 43 3.06 5.24 9.22
C GLY A 43 3.29 6.29 8.13
N LYS A 44 4.54 6.64 7.83
CA LYS A 44 4.86 7.59 6.73
C LYS A 44 4.50 6.97 5.38
N GLN A 45 3.92 7.76 4.49
CA GLN A 45 3.48 7.34 3.15
C GLN A 45 4.59 6.61 2.36
N LEU A 46 5.83 7.12 2.38
CA LEU A 46 6.97 6.48 1.72
C LEU A 46 7.24 5.06 2.23
N ASN A 47 7.08 4.84 3.54
CA ASN A 47 7.25 3.51 4.14
C ASN A 47 6.10 2.59 3.72
N ILE A 48 4.86 3.11 3.69
CA ILE A 48 3.70 2.35 3.22
C ILE A 48 3.89 1.90 1.77
N ILE A 49 4.27 2.81 0.86
CA ILE A 49 4.56 2.48 -0.55
C ILE A 49 5.66 1.42 -0.66
N LYS A 50 6.75 1.57 0.12
CA LYS A 50 7.84 0.59 0.12
C LYS A 50 7.39 -0.80 0.55
N ASN A 51 6.54 -0.90 1.59
CA ASN A 51 6.01 -2.18 2.05
C ASN A 51 5.05 -2.80 1.02
N ILE A 52 4.14 -2.01 0.43
CA ILE A 52 3.24 -2.51 -0.64
C ILE A 52 4.05 -3.06 -1.82
N LYS A 53 5.10 -2.36 -2.25
CA LYS A 53 5.99 -2.86 -3.31
C LYS A 53 6.70 -4.15 -2.92
N TYR A 54 7.11 -4.27 -1.67
CA TYR A 54 7.74 -5.48 -1.15
C TYR A 54 6.75 -6.65 -1.18
N ASP A 55 5.54 -6.45 -0.67
CA ASP A 55 4.49 -7.47 -0.68
C ASP A 55 4.15 -7.91 -2.12
N ILE A 56 4.01 -6.97 -3.07
CA ILE A 56 3.79 -7.29 -4.48
C ILE A 56 4.97 -8.09 -5.06
N LYS A 57 6.22 -7.70 -4.76
CA LYS A 57 7.42 -8.42 -5.20
C LYS A 57 7.43 -9.87 -4.68
N HIS A 58 6.86 -10.11 -3.50
CA HIS A 58 6.82 -11.41 -2.86
C HIS A 58 5.51 -12.18 -3.10
N GLY A 59 4.67 -11.71 -4.02
CA GLY A 59 3.54 -12.47 -4.55
C GLY A 59 2.17 -11.90 -4.24
N ALA A 60 2.05 -10.81 -3.49
CA ALA A 60 0.75 -10.16 -3.30
C ALA A 60 0.20 -9.65 -4.64
N ASN A 61 -1.10 -9.85 -4.84
CA ASN A 61 -1.73 -9.46 -6.09
C ASN A 61 -1.92 -7.93 -6.19
N LYS A 62 -1.30 -7.32 -7.19
CA LYS A 62 -1.46 -5.89 -7.48
C LYS A 62 -2.92 -5.48 -7.71
N SER A 63 -3.74 -6.33 -8.34
CA SER A 63 -5.15 -5.99 -8.60
C SER A 63 -5.99 -5.91 -7.33
N GLN A 64 -5.60 -6.63 -6.27
CA GLN A 64 -6.26 -6.53 -4.96
C GLN A 64 -6.08 -5.14 -4.34
N VAL A 65 -4.95 -4.45 -4.57
CA VAL A 65 -4.75 -3.07 -4.10
C VAL A 65 -5.78 -2.14 -4.72
N SER A 66 -5.92 -2.19 -6.05
CA SER A 66 -6.91 -1.37 -6.76
C SER A 66 -8.34 -1.74 -6.35
N ALA A 67 -8.63 -3.04 -6.20
CA ALA A 67 -9.92 -3.50 -5.71
C ALA A 67 -10.21 -2.97 -4.31
N LEU A 68 -9.25 -3.01 -3.38
CA LEU A 68 -9.42 -2.48 -2.03
C LEU A 68 -9.71 -0.98 -2.06
N PHE A 69 -9.03 -0.20 -2.89
CA PHE A 69 -9.31 1.22 -3.05
C PHE A 69 -10.74 1.49 -3.54
N SER A 70 -11.23 0.70 -4.50
CA SER A 70 -12.64 0.77 -4.93
C SER A 70 -13.60 0.37 -3.81
N ARG A 71 -13.31 -0.71 -3.09
CA ARG A 71 -14.13 -1.19 -1.96
C ARG A 71 -14.26 -0.15 -0.85
N ILE A 72 -13.14 0.50 -0.46
CA ILE A 72 -13.16 1.56 0.55
C ILE A 72 -14.08 2.72 0.12
N ARG A 73 -14.17 3.03 -1.18
CA ARG A 73 -15.02 4.11 -1.70
C ARG A 73 -16.49 3.73 -1.86
N GLN A 74 -16.82 2.45 -2.02
CA GLN A 74 -18.14 2.01 -2.47
C GLN A 74 -18.89 1.17 -1.43
N GLU A 75 -18.18 0.36 -0.63
CA GLU A 75 -18.82 -0.54 0.32
C GLU A 75 -19.22 0.19 1.60
N SER A 76 -20.45 -0.02 2.06
CA SER A 76 -20.98 0.55 3.29
C SER A 76 -20.19 0.15 4.54
N PHE A 77 -19.48 -0.99 4.50
CA PHE A 77 -18.58 -1.43 5.57
C PHE A 77 -17.51 -0.37 5.92
N PHE A 78 -17.06 0.41 4.94
CA PHE A 78 -16.06 1.46 5.12
C PHE A 78 -16.66 2.86 5.29
N HIS A 79 -17.96 2.97 5.61
CA HIS A 79 -18.63 4.25 5.73
C HIS A 79 -17.93 5.21 6.71
N TYR A 80 -17.38 4.67 7.81
CA TYR A 80 -16.60 5.44 8.78
C TYR A 80 -15.34 6.10 8.20
N LEU A 81 -14.73 5.52 7.15
CA LEU A 81 -13.64 6.14 6.41
C LEU A 81 -14.17 7.14 5.38
N GLN A 82 -15.26 6.79 4.69
CA GLN A 82 -15.86 7.61 3.62
C GLN A 82 -16.33 8.98 4.12
N ILE A 83 -16.88 9.04 5.34
CA ILE A 83 -17.31 10.31 5.96
C ILE A 83 -16.12 11.16 6.45
N ASN A 84 -14.95 10.54 6.63
CA ASN A 84 -13.76 11.22 7.12
C ASN A 84 -12.94 11.75 5.93
N LYS A 85 -12.99 13.07 5.73
CA LYS A 85 -12.26 13.74 4.65
C LYS A 85 -10.76 13.46 4.69
N GLU A 86 -10.12 13.48 5.87
CA GLU A 86 -8.69 13.22 5.98
C GLU A 86 -8.32 11.77 5.63
N SER A 87 -9.20 10.82 5.92
CA SER A 87 -9.02 9.42 5.51
C SER A 87 -9.11 9.28 3.99
N MET A 88 -10.09 9.91 3.35
CA MET A 88 -10.23 9.88 1.89
C MET A 88 -9.10 10.63 1.18
N ASP A 89 -8.66 11.77 1.70
CA ASP A 89 -7.48 12.49 1.20
C ASP A 89 -6.23 11.60 1.26
N ARG A 90 -6.05 10.84 2.35
CA ARG A 90 -4.94 9.88 2.48
C ARG A 90 -5.05 8.72 1.49
N LEU A 91 -6.26 8.21 1.24
CA LEU A 91 -6.51 7.17 0.24
C LEU A 91 -6.13 7.65 -1.16
N ASP A 92 -6.63 8.82 -1.57
CA ASP A 92 -6.36 9.41 -2.88
C ASP A 92 -4.87 9.71 -3.09
N ASN A 93 -4.22 10.22 -2.04
CA ASN A 93 -2.79 10.48 -2.06
C ASN A 93 -1.97 9.19 -2.20
N LEU A 94 -2.34 8.12 -1.48
CA LEU A 94 -1.65 6.83 -1.56
C LEU A 94 -1.80 6.21 -2.96
N GLU A 95 -3.01 6.18 -3.50
CA GLU A 95 -3.29 5.63 -4.83
C GLU A 95 -2.51 6.35 -5.93
N ARG A 96 -2.52 7.69 -5.91
CA ARG A 96 -1.78 8.51 -6.87
C ARG A 96 -0.28 8.25 -6.81
N GLU A 97 0.31 8.17 -5.62
CA GLU A 97 1.75 7.92 -5.50
C GLU A 97 2.13 6.49 -5.92
N LEU A 98 1.26 5.50 -5.70
CA LEU A 98 1.47 4.14 -6.22
C LEU A 98 1.44 4.12 -7.76
N HIS A 99 0.50 4.83 -8.39
CA HIS A 99 0.44 4.96 -9.85
C HIS A 99 1.68 5.66 -10.43
N LYS A 100 2.08 6.81 -9.86
CA LYS A 100 3.31 7.51 -10.25
C LYS A 100 4.53 6.60 -10.14
N SER A 101 4.63 5.87 -9.04
CA SER A 101 5.77 5.01 -8.81
C SER A 101 5.84 3.87 -9.82
N GLN A 102 4.71 3.31 -10.24
CA GLN A 102 4.66 2.26 -11.26
C GLN A 102 5.10 2.77 -12.63
N HIS A 103 4.70 3.99 -12.99
CA HIS A 103 5.12 4.67 -14.21
C HIS A 103 6.63 4.95 -14.24
N ILE A 104 7.21 5.38 -13.12
CA ILE A 104 8.67 5.58 -13.04
C ILE A 104 9.42 4.24 -13.17
N ASP A 105 8.91 3.18 -12.53
CA ASP A 105 9.53 1.86 -12.59
C ASP A 105 9.45 1.25 -14.01
N SER A 106 8.41 1.55 -14.81
CA SER A 106 8.36 1.15 -16.23
C SER A 106 9.36 1.92 -17.09
N LEU A 107 9.42 3.24 -16.99
CA LEU A 107 10.37 4.06 -17.74
C LEU A 107 11.83 3.64 -17.51
N ARG A 108 12.17 3.31 -16.26
CA ARG A 108 13.51 2.81 -15.90
C ARG A 108 13.84 1.47 -16.54
N ARG A 109 12.87 0.56 -16.63
CA ARG A 109 13.05 -0.73 -17.31
C ARG A 109 13.28 -0.51 -18.80
N ASP A 110 12.51 0.37 -19.43
CA ASP A 110 12.62 0.65 -20.86
C ASP A 110 13.99 1.25 -21.21
N ILE A 111 14.46 2.23 -20.44
CA ILE A 111 15.80 2.82 -20.62
C ILE A 111 16.91 1.78 -20.35
N GLY A 112 16.77 0.97 -19.29
CA GLY A 112 17.74 -0.06 -18.94
C GLY A 112 17.89 -1.14 -20.02
N ILE A 113 16.78 -1.54 -20.66
CA ILE A 113 16.79 -2.45 -21.81
C ILE A 113 17.53 -1.81 -22.98
N VAL A 114 17.23 -0.54 -23.29
CA VAL A 114 17.87 0.18 -24.41
C VAL A 114 19.40 0.29 -24.24
N ILE A 115 19.89 0.49 -23.01
CA ILE A 115 21.33 0.56 -22.73
C ILE A 115 22.00 -0.82 -22.79
N ALA A 116 21.31 -1.90 -22.40
CA ALA A 116 21.85 -3.26 -22.42
C ALA A 116 21.93 -3.90 -23.81
N THR A 117 21.25 -3.33 -24.82
CA THR A 117 21.22 -3.83 -26.21
C THR A 117 22.19 -3.12 -27.17
N LYS A 118 23.13 -2.30 -26.68
CA LYS A 118 24.21 -1.68 -27.48
C LYS A 118 25.56 -2.21 -27.05
#